data_AF-A0A183TRB9-F1
#
_entry.id   AF-A0A183TRB9-F1
#
_cell.length_a   1.000
_cell.length_b   1.000
_cell.length_c   1.000
_cell.angle_alpha   90.00
_cell.angle_beta   90.00
_cell.angle_gamma   90.00
#
_symmetry.space_group_name_H-M   'P 1'
#
loop_
_entity.id
_entity.type
_entity.pdbx_description
1 polymer ?
#
loop_
_entity_poly.entity_id
_entity_poly.type
_entity_poly.pdbx_seq_one_letter_code
_entity_poly.pdbx_strand_id
1 'polypeptide(L)'
;MRAYIRCCATSLLRQKKHHQVLPIEEERGLVSLKTDDSIVIVSADKGGATVIMEKSDYINNATQVFNDKEAYKSLAEDPTKKQAASLKRKITELARLKHITPDDSRFCNLSDARIAHAYGLPKVHEQVRH
;
A
#
# COMPACT_ATOMS: atom_id res chain seq x y z
N MET A 1 8.43 25.05 4.45
CA MET A 1 7.54 25.90 3.64
C MET A 1 6.50 25.15 2.81
N ARG A 2 6.80 23.98 2.20
CA ARG A 2 5.82 23.16 1.44
C ARG A 2 4.71 22.49 2.27
N ALA A 3 4.89 22.33 3.58
CA ALA A 3 3.90 21.71 4.47
C ALA A 3 2.73 22.64 4.82
N TYR A 4 2.93 23.96 4.79
CA TYR A 4 1.90 24.94 5.16
C TYR A 4 0.81 25.11 4.11
N ILE A 5 1.14 24.94 2.83
CA ILE A 5 0.17 25.06 1.72
C ILE A 5 -0.86 23.91 1.76
N ARG A 6 -0.46 22.73 2.23
CA ARG A 6 -1.33 21.55 2.28
C ARG A 6 -2.41 21.64 3.37
N CYS A 7 -2.14 22.36 4.46
CA CYS A 7 -3.10 22.53 5.57
C CYS A 7 -4.17 23.61 5.28
N CYS A 8 -3.81 24.67 4.55
CA CYS A 8 -4.76 25.74 4.23
C CYS A 8 -5.73 25.37 3.08
N ALA A 9 -5.31 24.51 2.15
CA ALA A 9 -6.21 24.05 1.08
C ALA A 9 -7.23 23.01 1.59
N THR A 10 -6.89 22.20 2.59
CA THR A 10 -7.80 21.17 3.13
C THR A 10 -9.00 21.76 3.84
N SER A 11 -8.87 22.90 4.53
CA SER A 11 -9.98 23.59 5.18
C SER A 11 -10.97 24.18 4.17
N LEU A 12 -10.47 24.74 3.06
CA LEU A 12 -11.31 25.24 1.95
C LEU A 12 -12.01 24.09 1.20
N LEU A 13 -11.32 22.97 0.98
CA LEU A 13 -11.94 21.77 0.40
C LEU A 13 -12.95 21.10 1.34
N ARG A 14 -12.77 21.21 2.66
CA ARG A 14 -13.73 20.73 3.68
C ARG A 14 -15.03 21.55 3.74
N GLN A 15 -15.03 22.78 3.22
CA GLN A 15 -16.22 23.65 3.20
C GLN A 15 -17.18 23.37 2.04
N LYS A 16 -16.86 22.46 1.11
CA LYS A 16 -17.90 21.90 0.23
C LYS A 16 -18.87 21.10 1.10
N LYS A 17 -20.05 21.67 1.33
CA LYS A 17 -21.21 20.95 1.88
C LYS A 17 -21.28 19.59 1.22
N HIS A 18 -21.14 18.53 2.02
CA HIS A 18 -21.38 17.15 1.59
C HIS A 18 -22.89 17.03 1.32
N HIS A 19 -23.33 17.48 0.15
CA HIS A 19 -24.62 17.06 -0.35
C HIS A 19 -24.48 15.55 -0.54
N GLN A 20 -25.39 14.77 0.04
CA GLN A 20 -25.56 13.38 -0.36
C GLN A 20 -26.00 13.44 -1.83
N VAL A 21 -25.07 13.30 -2.79
CA VAL A 21 -25.31 13.49 -4.23
C VAL A 21 -25.83 12.20 -4.89
N LEU A 22 -25.70 11.05 -4.22
CA LEU A 22 -26.03 9.75 -4.83
C LEU A 22 -27.51 9.40 -4.62
N PRO A 23 -28.25 9.04 -5.68
CA PRO A 23 -29.55 8.38 -5.55
C PRO A 23 -29.47 7.13 -4.67
N ILE A 24 -30.55 6.83 -3.95
CA ILE A 24 -30.63 5.69 -3.02
C ILE A 24 -30.24 4.36 -3.70
N GLU A 25 -30.64 4.16 -4.95
CA GLU A 25 -30.31 2.94 -5.70
C GLU A 25 -28.80 2.83 -6.01
N GLU A 26 -28.12 3.94 -6.30
CA GLU A 26 -26.67 3.94 -6.49
C GLU A 26 -25.93 3.67 -5.18
N GLU A 27 -26.39 4.26 -4.07
CA GLU A 27 -25.85 3.97 -2.75
C GLU A 27 -25.99 2.49 -2.39
N ARG A 28 -27.17 1.90 -2.63
CA ARG A 28 -27.41 0.47 -2.42
C ARG A 28 -26.52 -0.40 -3.31
N GLY A 29 -26.30 0.00 -4.56
CA GLY A 29 -25.37 -0.67 -5.46
C GLY A 29 -23.93 -0.65 -4.94
N LEU A 30 -23.44 0.49 -4.46
CA LEU A 30 -22.10 0.62 -3.89
C LEU A 30 -21.94 -0.19 -2.59
N VAL A 31 -22.98 -0.22 -1.74
CA VAL A 31 -22.98 -1.07 -0.55
C VAL A 31 -22.91 -2.53 -0.96
N SER A 32 -23.72 -2.97 -1.93
CA SER A 32 -23.71 -4.34 -2.45
C SER A 32 -22.33 -4.75 -2.95
N LEU A 33 -21.70 -3.91 -3.79
CA LEU A 33 -20.35 -4.15 -4.32
C LEU A 33 -19.31 -4.20 -3.20
N LYS A 34 -19.42 -3.33 -2.19
CA LYS A 34 -18.48 -3.30 -1.06
C LYS A 34 -18.60 -4.52 -0.17
N THR A 35 -19.80 -5.10 -0.06
CA THR A 35 -20.06 -6.29 0.77
C THR A 35 -19.88 -7.61 0.03
N ASP A 36 -19.68 -7.58 -1.29
CA ASP A 36 -19.46 -8.78 -2.09
C ASP A 36 -18.01 -9.26 -1.94
N ASP A 37 -17.83 -10.33 -1.17
CA ASP A 37 -16.53 -10.94 -0.90
C ASP A 37 -15.95 -11.75 -2.09
N SER A 38 -16.74 -11.96 -3.15
CA SER A 38 -16.32 -12.69 -4.36
C SER A 38 -15.54 -11.80 -5.35
N ILE A 39 -15.62 -10.48 -5.19
CA ILE A 39 -14.94 -9.51 -6.06
C ILE A 39 -13.80 -8.78 -5.34
N VAL A 40 -12.90 -8.21 -6.12
CA VAL A 40 -11.85 -7.30 -5.66
C VAL A 40 -11.98 -6.00 -6.45
N ILE A 41 -12.02 -4.88 -5.71
CA ILE A 41 -12.08 -3.53 -6.26
C ILE A 41 -10.74 -2.85 -5.98
N VAL A 42 -9.97 -2.60 -7.03
CA VAL A 42 -8.61 -2.04 -6.93
C VAL A 42 -8.39 -0.97 -8.00
N SER A 43 -7.43 -0.07 -7.75
CA SER A 43 -6.99 0.88 -8.77
C SER A 43 -6.15 0.17 -9.83
N ALA A 44 -6.31 0.54 -11.10
CA ALA A 44 -5.42 0.12 -12.15
C ALA A 44 -4.04 0.76 -11.98
N ASP A 45 -3.00 0.06 -12.44
CA ASP A 45 -1.62 0.56 -12.44
C ASP A 45 -1.46 1.89 -13.22
N LYS A 46 -2.25 2.07 -14.29
CA LYS A 46 -2.20 3.24 -15.17
C LYS A 46 -3.60 3.77 -15.49
N GLY A 47 -3.68 5.06 -15.80
CA GLY A 47 -4.89 5.70 -16.33
C GLY A 47 -5.96 6.07 -15.29
N GLY A 48 -5.71 5.90 -13.99
CA GLY A 48 -6.63 6.31 -12.92
C GLY A 48 -7.96 5.55 -12.89
N ALA A 49 -8.05 4.42 -13.59
CA ALA A 49 -9.25 3.59 -13.62
C ALA A 49 -9.39 2.76 -12.34
N THR A 50 -10.63 2.40 -12.00
CA THR A 50 -10.94 1.39 -10.98
C THR A 50 -11.35 0.11 -11.69
N VAL A 51 -10.77 -1.01 -11.26
CA VAL A 51 -11.01 -2.34 -11.81
C VAL A 51 -11.79 -3.15 -10.79
N ILE A 52 -12.87 -3.77 -11.26
CA ILE A 52 -13.63 -4.79 -10.53
C ILE A 52 -13.35 -6.11 -11.23
N MET A 53 -12.91 -7.11 -10.47
CA MET A 53 -12.63 -8.45 -10.99
C MET A 53 -12.98 -9.51 -9.96
N GLU A 54 -13.11 -10.77 -10.40
CA GLU A 54 -13.23 -11.88 -9.49
C GLU A 54 -11.98 -11.99 -8.59
N LYS A 55 -12.23 -12.25 -7.31
CA LYS A 55 -11.20 -12.45 -6.31
C LYS A 55 -10.36 -13.70 -6.61
N SER A 56 -10.99 -14.73 -7.17
CA SER A 56 -10.32 -15.97 -7.57
C SER A 56 -9.21 -15.66 -8.60
N ASP A 57 -9.54 -14.93 -9.67
CA ASP A 57 -8.60 -14.50 -10.70
C ASP A 57 -7.49 -13.61 -10.15
N TYR A 58 -7.84 -12.66 -9.28
CA TYR A 58 -6.85 -11.80 -8.64
C TYR A 58 -5.82 -12.61 -7.83
N ILE A 59 -6.28 -13.58 -7.02
CA ILE A 59 -5.42 -14.46 -6.22
C ILE A 59 -4.59 -15.36 -7.13
N ASN A 60 -5.19 -15.95 -8.16
CA ASN A 60 -4.51 -16.84 -9.10
C ASN A 60 -3.38 -16.12 -9.83
N ASN A 61 -3.64 -14.92 -10.34
CA ASN A 61 -2.63 -14.08 -11.01
C ASN A 61 -1.50 -13.69 -10.06
N ALA A 62 -1.82 -13.26 -8.82
CA ALA A 62 -0.80 -12.94 -7.82
C ALA A 62 0.05 -14.17 -7.48
N THR A 63 -0.58 -15.32 -7.27
CA THR A 63 0.08 -16.58 -6.96
C THR A 63 1.00 -17.03 -8.09
N GLN A 64 0.59 -16.86 -9.35
CA GLN A 64 1.41 -17.16 -10.51
C GLN A 64 2.69 -16.32 -10.52
N VAL A 65 2.61 -15.03 -10.19
CA VAL A 65 3.78 -14.14 -10.11
C VAL A 65 4.70 -14.53 -8.94
N PHE A 66 4.16 -14.82 -7.75
CA PHE A 66 4.97 -15.15 -6.57
C PHE A 66 5.54 -16.58 -6.59
N ASN A 67 5.01 -17.46 -7.44
CA ASN A 67 5.53 -18.82 -7.63
C ASN A 67 6.74 -18.88 -8.57
N ASP A 68 7.14 -17.77 -9.17
CA ASP A 68 8.37 -17.69 -9.96
C ASP A 68 9.60 -17.86 -9.06
N LYS A 69 10.22 -19.05 -9.14
CA LYS A 69 11.40 -19.43 -8.35
C LYS A 69 12.72 -18.87 -8.89
N GLU A 70 12.72 -18.39 -10.14
CA GLU A 70 13.88 -17.69 -10.71
C GLU A 70 13.92 -16.25 -10.17
N ALA A 71 12.75 -15.62 -10.02
CA ALA A 71 12.63 -14.27 -9.48
C ALA A 71 12.63 -14.20 -7.94
N TYR A 72 11.99 -15.16 -7.26
CA TYR A 72 11.77 -15.12 -5.82
C TYR A 72 12.29 -16.35 -5.07
N LYS A 73 12.76 -16.11 -3.84
CA LYS A 73 13.17 -17.17 -2.90
C LYS A 73 12.21 -17.23 -1.73
N SER A 74 11.62 -18.41 -1.51
CA SER A 74 10.80 -18.66 -0.32
C SER A 74 11.64 -18.65 0.96
N LEU A 75 11.09 -18.05 2.02
CA LEU A 75 11.70 -18.00 3.34
C LEU A 75 10.92 -18.91 4.29
N ALA A 76 11.65 -19.68 5.11
CA ALA A 76 11.04 -20.61 6.07
C ALA A 76 10.39 -19.90 7.27
N GLU A 77 10.89 -18.72 7.63
CA GLU A 77 10.42 -17.91 8.75
C GLU A 77 10.46 -16.42 8.40
N ASP A 78 9.63 -15.62 9.07
CA ASP A 78 9.65 -14.16 8.93
C ASP A 78 10.98 -13.59 9.48
N PRO A 79 11.85 -13.02 8.62
CA PRO A 79 13.15 -12.50 9.04
C PRO A 79 13.05 -11.16 9.78
N THR A 80 11.88 -10.52 9.81
CA THR A 80 11.69 -9.12 10.24
C THR A 80 12.25 -8.86 11.63
N LYS A 81 11.94 -9.72 12.62
CA LYS A 81 12.43 -9.55 13.99
C LYS A 81 13.96 -9.65 14.08
N LYS A 82 14.55 -10.62 13.40
CA LYS A 82 15.99 -10.85 13.38
C LYS A 82 16.73 -9.70 12.70
N GLN A 83 16.19 -9.21 11.58
CA GLN A 83 16.74 -8.07 10.85
C GLN A 83 16.62 -6.77 11.65
N ALA A 84 15.47 -6.51 12.28
CA ALA A 84 15.27 -5.34 13.15
C ALA A 84 16.24 -5.34 14.33
N ALA A 85 16.45 -6.48 14.99
CA ALA A 85 17.43 -6.61 16.06
C ALA A 85 18.86 -6.36 15.57
N SER A 86 19.24 -6.91 14.41
CA SER A 86 20.56 -6.70 13.80
C SER A 86 20.79 -5.23 13.45
N LEU A 87 19.79 -4.56 12.87
CA LEU A 87 19.84 -3.16 12.52
C LEU A 87 19.95 -2.26 13.76
N LYS A 88 19.15 -2.54 14.81
CA LYS A 88 19.24 -1.81 16.09
C LYS A 88 20.62 -1.91 16.72
N ARG A 89 21.24 -3.10 16.67
CA ARG A 89 22.62 -3.30 17.13
C ARG A 89 23.60 -2.42 16.36
N LYS A 90 23.52 -2.41 15.03
CA LYS A 90 24.36 -1.56 14.17
C LYS A 90 24.16 -0.07 14.45
N ILE A 91 22.93 0.39 14.61
CA ILE A 91 22.62 1.79 14.94
C ILE A 91 23.25 2.18 16.28
N THR A 92 23.15 1.30 17.28
CA THR A 92 23.73 1.52 18.61
C THR A 92 25.26 1.60 18.55
N GLU A 93 25.88 0.72 17.76
CA GLU A 93 27.32 0.71 17.54
C GLU A 93 27.81 1.99 16.86
N LEU A 94 27.14 2.42 15.79
CA LEU A 94 27.48 3.66 15.09
C LEU A 94 27.34 4.89 15.99
N ALA A 95 26.31 4.93 16.84
CA ALA A 95 26.13 6.00 17.83
C ALA A 95 27.26 5.99 18.87
N ARG A 96 27.65 4.81 19.37
CA ARG A 96 28.77 4.65 20.31
C ARG A 96 30.10 5.12 19.71
N LEU A 97 30.32 4.82 18.43
CA LEU A 97 31.50 5.25 17.67
C LEU A 97 31.45 6.72 17.22
N LYS A 98 30.36 7.45 17.52
CA LYS A 98 30.12 8.85 17.12
C LYS A 98 30.14 9.06 15.60
N HIS A 99 29.80 8.03 14.82
CA HIS A 99 29.61 8.15 13.37
C HIS A 99 28.25 8.74 13.00
N ILE A 100 27.27 8.68 13.92
CA ILE A 100 25.95 9.28 13.79
C ILE A 100 25.62 10.06 15.06
N THR A 101 24.78 11.09 14.95
CA THR A 101 24.34 11.86 16.12
C THR A 101 23.30 11.09 16.93
N PRO A 102 23.05 11.46 18.19
CA PRO A 102 21.95 10.88 18.98
C PRO A 102 20.58 11.05 18.31
N ASP A 103 20.37 12.14 17.58
CA ASP A 103 19.12 12.41 16.87
C ASP A 103 18.96 11.49 15.65
N ASP A 104 20.04 11.29 14.87
CA ASP A 104 20.06 10.33 13.77
C ASP A 104 19.81 8.90 14.27
N SER A 105 20.39 8.54 15.42
CA SER A 105 20.17 7.23 16.05
C SER A 105 18.70 7.03 16.45
N ARG A 106 18.05 8.05 17.01
CA ARG A 106 16.61 7.99 17.34
C ARG A 106 15.75 7.90 16.08
N PHE A 107 16.08 8.67 15.04
CA PHE A 107 15.35 8.65 13.78
C PHE A 107 15.43 7.29 13.06
N CYS A 108 16.60 6.67 13.06
CA CYS A 108 16.82 5.38 12.40
C CYS A 108 16.29 4.17 13.20
N ASN A 109 15.94 4.34 14.48
CA ASN A 109 15.45 3.24 15.31
C ASN A 109 14.05 2.78 14.85
N LEU A 110 13.95 1.52 14.44
CA LEU A 110 12.66 0.88 14.17
C LEU A 110 12.01 0.43 15.48
N SER A 111 10.92 1.10 15.86
CA SER A 111 10.11 0.74 17.04
C SER A 111 9.06 -0.33 16.75
N ASP A 112 8.57 -0.41 15.51
CA ASP A 112 7.50 -1.35 15.08
C ASP A 112 7.82 -1.91 13.69
N ALA A 113 8.74 -2.87 13.62
CA ALA A 113 9.09 -3.53 12.37
C ALA A 113 8.00 -4.52 11.97
N ARG A 114 7.40 -4.30 10.80
CA ARG A 114 6.37 -5.17 10.21
C ARG A 114 6.80 -5.66 8.84
N ILE A 115 6.46 -6.90 8.52
CA ILE A 115 6.64 -7.42 7.17
C ILE A 115 5.78 -6.62 6.19
N ALA A 116 6.33 -6.33 5.01
CA ALA A 116 5.57 -5.67 3.96
C ALA A 116 4.56 -6.66 3.37
N HIS A 117 3.33 -6.20 3.15
CA HIS A 117 2.35 -6.96 2.38
C HIS A 117 2.55 -6.70 0.90
N ALA A 118 2.44 -7.75 0.09
CA ALA A 118 2.44 -7.62 -1.35
C ALA A 118 1.02 -7.34 -1.86
N TYR A 119 0.91 -6.41 -2.81
CA TYR A 119 -0.35 -6.07 -3.48
C TYR A 119 -0.11 -6.04 -4.99
N GLY A 120 -1.05 -6.58 -5.77
CA GLY A 120 -1.00 -6.54 -7.23
C GLY A 120 -1.90 -5.44 -7.77
N LEU A 121 -1.38 -4.56 -8.64
CA LEU A 121 -2.21 -3.61 -9.37
C LEU A 121 -2.55 -4.20 -10.75
N PRO A 122 -3.84 -4.29 -11.12
CA PRO A 122 -4.20 -4.79 -12.44
C PRO A 122 -3.67 -3.88 -13.54
N LYS A 123 -3.11 -4.50 -14.57
CA LYS A 123 -2.67 -3.83 -15.78
C LYS A 123 -3.81 -3.82 -16.79
N VAL A 124 -4.28 -2.62 -17.15
CA VAL A 124 -5.24 -2.45 -18.24
C VAL A 124 -4.46 -2.25 -19.53
N HIS A 125 -4.70 -3.10 -20.53
CA HIS A 125 -4.11 -2.96 -21.86
C HIS A 125 -5.03 -2.09 -22.73
N GLU A 126 -4.44 -1.16 -23.47
CA GLU A 126 -5.17 -0.41 -24.49
C GLU A 126 -5.63 -1.37 -25.59
N GLN A 127 -6.90 -1.28 -25.99
CA GLN A 127 -7.40 -2.02 -27.15
C GLN A 127 -6.74 -1.46 -28.41
N VAL A 128 -6.03 -2.31 -29.15
CA VAL A 128 -5.62 -2.00 -30.52
C VAL A 128 -6.88 -2.01 -31.38
N ARG A 129 -7.40 -0.83 -31.74
CA ARG A 129 -8.48 -0.71 -32.72
C ARG A 129 -7.91 -1.04 -34.10
N HIS A 130 -8.42 -2.10 -34.72
CA HIS A 130 -8.26 -2.37 -36.15
C HIS A 130 -9.30 -1.61 -36.95
#